data_AF-A0A3B3DEQ8-F1
#
_entry.id   AF-A0A3B3DEQ8-F1
#
_cell.length_a   1.000
_cell.length_b   1.000
_cell.length_c   1.000
_cell.angle_alpha   90.00
_cell.angle_beta   90.00
_cell.angle_gamma   90.00
#
_symmetry.space_group_name_H-M   'P 1'
#
loop_
_entity.id
_entity.type
_entity.pdbx_description
1 polymer ?
#
loop_
_entity_poly.entity_id
_entity_poly.type
_entity_poly.pdbx_seq_one_letter_code
_entity_poly.pdbx_strand_id
1 'polypeptide(L)'
;MPFGLKLRRTRRYNVLSKNYFVTRIRLLDNNVIECTLSVESTGQECLEAVAQRLELRETHYFGLWFHGKTQAPAQRWVELEKPLKKQLDKFGNEPLLFFGVMFFVPNVSRLEQEATRYQYYLQVKKDVLDGRLHCNMEQGIRLAGLAVQADFGDFNHFPSQDFLREYVLFPVNWPNGDEVLEEWTQKVAEEHKSHCGMQTAKAELLYIKEVEKLDGFGQESFPAKDNYTNDIFIGVSFIGVFVKHRNGRSIMLHKWKDIGTIAHNKSAITVEIMSRDDTIAFHMVGVVSAARSHTSAFCRRFYCVYFCDVL
;
A
#
# COMPACT_ATOMS: atom_id res chain seq x y z
N MET A 1 -69.07 12.77 2.37
CA MET A 1 -67.68 13.07 2.77
C MET A 1 -67.50 12.63 4.23
N PRO A 2 -66.34 12.16 4.71
CA PRO A 2 -65.03 12.48 4.14
C PRO A 2 -63.90 11.40 4.19
N PHE A 3 -62.83 11.71 3.45
CA PHE A 3 -61.42 11.30 3.55
C PHE A 3 -60.98 9.83 3.33
N GLY A 4 -60.95 9.41 2.06
CA GLY A 4 -59.97 8.42 1.59
C GLY A 4 -58.62 9.09 1.32
N LEU A 5 -57.70 9.04 2.29
CA LEU A 5 -56.30 9.43 2.11
C LEU A 5 -55.65 8.51 1.07
N LYS A 6 -55.48 9.01 -0.16
CA LYS A 6 -54.61 8.37 -1.16
C LYS A 6 -53.17 8.49 -0.68
N LEU A 7 -52.65 7.42 -0.08
CA LEU A 7 -51.22 7.22 0.11
C LEU A 7 -50.54 7.34 -1.26
N ARG A 8 -49.93 8.50 -1.49
CA ARG A 8 -49.04 8.74 -2.63
C ARG A 8 -47.87 7.78 -2.42
N ARG A 9 -47.85 6.66 -3.18
CA ARG A 9 -46.70 5.77 -3.26
C ARG A 9 -45.47 6.64 -3.49
N THR A 10 -44.66 6.80 -2.46
CA THR A 10 -43.30 7.30 -2.57
C THR A 10 -42.60 6.33 -3.49
N ARG A 11 -42.44 6.70 -4.76
CA ARG A 11 -41.46 6.06 -5.63
C ARG A 11 -40.14 6.22 -4.91
N ARG A 12 -39.65 5.14 -4.30
CA ARG A 12 -38.23 5.03 -3.98
C ARG A 12 -37.52 5.27 -5.31
N TYR A 13 -36.90 6.43 -5.46
CA TYR A 13 -36.08 6.73 -6.60
C TYR A 13 -34.89 5.76 -6.53
N ASN A 14 -34.96 4.66 -7.27
CA ASN A 14 -33.76 3.89 -7.60
C ASN A 14 -32.95 4.75 -8.57
N VAL A 15 -32.13 5.65 -8.04
CA VAL A 15 -31.15 6.44 -8.81
C VAL A 15 -29.94 5.55 -9.08
N LEU A 16 -30.15 4.44 -9.78
CA LEU A 16 -29.10 3.80 -10.56
C LEU A 16 -29.47 4.04 -12.02
N SER A 17 -29.31 5.29 -12.45
CA SER A 17 -29.27 5.58 -13.88
C SER A 17 -28.14 4.73 -14.48
N LYS A 18 -28.36 4.15 -15.67
CA LYS A 18 -27.38 3.28 -16.35
C LYS A 18 -25.99 3.94 -16.55
N ASN A 19 -25.91 5.25 -16.34
CA ASN A 19 -24.73 6.09 -16.54
C ASN A 19 -23.90 6.30 -15.27
N TYR A 20 -24.34 5.80 -14.11
CA TYR A 20 -23.59 5.92 -12.86
C TYR A 20 -23.44 4.56 -12.18
N PHE A 21 -22.39 4.43 -11.37
CA PHE A 21 -22.18 3.28 -10.51
C PHE A 21 -21.67 3.74 -9.14
N VAL A 22 -21.93 2.92 -8.12
CA VAL A 22 -21.41 3.13 -6.77
C VAL A 22 -20.29 2.12 -6.55
N THR A 23 -19.17 2.58 -6.01
CA THR A 23 -18.08 1.73 -5.54
C THR A 23 -17.71 2.09 -4.11
N ARG A 24 -17.31 1.08 -3.35
CA ARG A 24 -16.82 1.25 -1.98
C ARG A 24 -15.30 1.36 -2.02
N ILE A 25 -14.74 2.25 -1.22
CA ILE A 25 -13.30 2.40 -1.05
C ILE A 25 -12.97 2.20 0.41
N ARG A 26 -12.18 1.16 0.72
CA ARG A 26 -11.59 0.96 2.05
C ARG A 26 -10.34 1.83 2.18
N LEU A 27 -10.34 2.70 3.17
CA LEU A 27 -9.24 3.59 3.52
C LEU A 27 -8.21 2.88 4.41
N LEU A 28 -7.07 3.54 4.66
CA LEU A 28 -5.96 2.97 5.42
C LEU A 28 -6.25 2.86 6.93
N ASP A 29 -7.17 3.66 7.44
CA ASP A 29 -7.72 3.59 8.80
C ASP A 29 -8.85 2.54 8.94
N ASN A 30 -9.07 1.73 7.89
CA ASN A 30 -10.14 0.75 7.73
C ASN A 30 -11.56 1.32 7.57
N ASN A 31 -11.74 2.64 7.57
CA ASN A 31 -13.03 3.24 7.23
C ASN A 31 -13.39 2.96 5.77
N VAL A 32 -14.68 2.92 5.48
CA VAL A 32 -15.18 2.68 4.13
C VAL A 32 -16.00 3.88 3.69
N ILE A 33 -15.64 4.44 2.54
CA ILE A 33 -16.42 5.51 1.89
C ILE A 33 -17.06 5.00 0.61
N GLU A 34 -18.17 5.62 0.22
CA GLU A 34 -18.86 5.34 -1.03
C GLU A 34 -18.68 6.49 -2.01
N CYS A 35 -18.30 6.15 -3.24
CA CYS A 35 -18.23 7.10 -4.35
C CYS A 35 -19.25 6.72 -5.42
N THR A 36 -20.12 7.68 -5.76
CA THR A 36 -20.99 7.60 -6.93
C THR A 36 -20.28 8.26 -8.11
N LEU A 37 -19.99 7.48 -9.14
CA LEU A 37 -19.17 7.90 -10.28
C LEU A 37 -19.92 7.67 -11.59
N SER A 38 -19.63 8.47 -12.61
CA SER A 38 -20.09 8.19 -13.97
C SER A 38 -19.43 6.92 -14.49
N VAL A 39 -20.09 6.16 -15.38
CA VAL A 39 -19.47 4.99 -16.05
C VAL A 39 -18.23 5.34 -16.87
N GLU A 40 -18.08 6.62 -17.25
CA GLU A 40 -16.93 7.15 -17.97
C GLU A 40 -15.81 7.63 -17.05
N SER A 41 -16.10 7.81 -15.75
CA SER A 41 -15.14 8.33 -14.80
C SER A 41 -13.87 7.49 -14.72
N THR A 42 -12.74 8.17 -14.68
CA THR A 42 -11.42 7.56 -14.64
C THR A 42 -11.04 7.12 -13.23
N GLY A 43 -9.97 6.34 -13.10
CA GLY A 43 -9.39 6.05 -11.79
C GLY A 43 -8.86 7.31 -11.09
N GLN A 44 -8.35 8.28 -11.87
CA GLN A 44 -7.84 9.55 -11.37
C GLN A 44 -8.94 10.36 -10.68
N GLU A 45 -10.10 10.54 -11.32
CA GLU A 45 -11.24 11.25 -10.71
C GLU A 45 -11.70 10.59 -9.41
N CYS A 46 -11.68 9.25 -9.36
CA CYS A 46 -12.00 8.52 -8.13
C CYS A 46 -10.96 8.76 -7.02
N LEU A 47 -9.66 8.76 -7.37
CA LEU A 47 -8.58 9.04 -6.42
C LEU A 47 -8.66 10.48 -5.89
N GLU A 48 -8.97 11.44 -6.75
CA GLU A 48 -9.17 12.85 -6.35
C GLU A 48 -10.36 13.01 -5.39
N ALA A 49 -11.46 12.27 -5.61
CA ALA A 49 -12.60 12.27 -4.70
C ALA A 49 -12.27 11.65 -3.32
N VAL A 50 -11.31 10.72 -3.25
CA VAL A 50 -10.79 10.17 -1.99
C VAL A 50 -9.85 11.19 -1.34
N ALA A 51 -8.92 11.75 -2.11
CA ALA A 51 -7.96 12.76 -1.66
C ALA A 51 -8.64 14.00 -1.08
N GLN A 52 -9.71 14.48 -1.71
CA GLN A 52 -10.49 15.61 -1.22
C GLN A 52 -11.08 15.33 0.17
N ARG A 53 -11.59 14.11 0.41
CA ARG A 53 -12.13 13.71 1.72
C ARG A 53 -11.06 13.57 2.79
N LEU A 54 -9.85 13.21 2.40
CA LEU A 54 -8.67 13.08 3.27
C LEU A 54 -7.84 14.36 3.35
N GLU A 55 -8.25 15.44 2.67
CA GLU A 55 -7.55 16.71 2.57
C GLU A 55 -6.09 16.60 2.03
N LEU A 56 -5.86 15.61 1.16
CA LEU A 56 -4.56 15.34 0.54
C LEU A 56 -4.34 16.24 -0.68
N ARG A 57 -3.21 16.95 -0.72
CA ARG A 57 -2.71 17.68 -1.90
C ARG A 57 -1.59 16.91 -2.61
N GLU A 58 -0.78 16.17 -1.87
CA GLU A 58 0.30 15.32 -2.40
C GLU A 58 -0.24 13.96 -2.90
N THR A 59 -1.21 13.99 -3.83
CA THR A 59 -1.92 12.79 -4.29
C THR A 59 -1.07 11.81 -5.10
N HIS A 60 0.06 12.28 -5.62
CA HIS A 60 0.98 11.54 -6.48
C HIS A 60 1.65 10.34 -5.79
N TYR A 61 1.67 10.28 -4.46
CA TYR A 61 2.16 9.12 -3.70
C TYR A 61 1.16 7.97 -3.58
N PHE A 62 -0.13 8.24 -3.84
CA PHE A 62 -1.22 7.32 -3.51
C PHE A 62 -1.84 6.68 -4.74
N GLY A 63 -2.61 5.63 -4.49
CA GLY A 63 -3.43 5.01 -5.52
C GLY A 63 -4.58 4.21 -4.97
N LEU A 64 -5.29 3.61 -5.91
CA LEU A 64 -6.38 2.68 -5.65
C LEU A 64 -6.01 1.31 -6.19
N TRP A 65 -6.34 0.25 -5.46
CA TRP A 65 -6.19 -1.13 -5.92
C TRP A 65 -7.44 -1.95 -5.63
N PHE A 66 -7.59 -3.08 -6.31
CA PHE A 66 -8.68 -4.03 -6.11
C PHE A 66 -8.20 -5.47 -6.22
N HIS A 67 -9.01 -6.39 -5.69
CA HIS A 67 -8.76 -7.81 -5.84
C HIS A 67 -9.14 -8.32 -7.24
N GLY A 68 -8.22 -9.02 -7.91
CA GLY A 68 -8.43 -9.58 -9.25
C GLY A 68 -9.33 -10.82 -9.28
N LYS A 69 -10.07 -11.04 -10.39
CA LYS A 69 -10.91 -12.25 -10.61
C LYS A 69 -10.13 -13.56 -10.77
N THR A 70 -8.90 -13.49 -11.29
CA THR A 70 -8.04 -14.66 -11.59
C THR A 70 -6.87 -14.74 -10.62
N GLN A 71 -6.42 -15.95 -10.27
CA GLN A 71 -5.28 -16.15 -9.36
C GLN A 71 -4.02 -15.35 -9.78
N ALA A 72 -3.35 -14.80 -8.78
CA ALA A 72 -2.04 -14.15 -8.71
C ALA A 72 -1.62 -13.14 -9.83
N PRO A 73 -1.29 -11.88 -9.47
CA PRO A 73 -1.36 -11.27 -8.16
C PRO A 73 -2.81 -11.05 -7.76
N ALA A 74 -3.13 -11.38 -6.51
CA ALA A 74 -4.46 -11.17 -5.96
C ALA A 74 -4.84 -9.68 -5.96
N GLN A 75 -3.85 -8.78 -5.91
CA GLN A 75 -4.02 -7.33 -5.86
C GLN A 75 -3.61 -6.66 -7.17
N ARG A 76 -4.42 -5.73 -7.66
CA ARG A 76 -4.16 -4.95 -8.86
C ARG A 76 -4.41 -3.46 -8.63
N TRP A 77 -3.39 -2.65 -8.87
CA TRP A 77 -3.51 -1.19 -8.93
C TRP A 77 -4.37 -0.74 -10.10
N VAL A 78 -5.20 0.28 -9.86
CA VAL A 78 -6.03 0.96 -10.83
C VAL A 78 -5.14 1.77 -11.78
N GLU A 79 -5.41 1.62 -13.07
CA GLU A 79 -4.83 2.46 -14.12
C GLU A 79 -5.60 3.79 -14.12
N LEU A 80 -5.01 4.84 -13.53
CA LEU A 80 -5.74 6.08 -13.21
C LEU A 80 -6.29 6.78 -14.46
N GLU A 81 -5.59 6.70 -15.60
CA GLU A 81 -6.00 7.30 -16.88
C GLU A 81 -7.14 6.57 -17.59
N LYS A 82 -7.56 5.39 -17.09
CA LYS A 82 -8.56 4.55 -17.76
C LYS A 82 -9.90 4.58 -17.01
N PRO A 83 -11.04 4.39 -17.72
CA PRO A 83 -12.35 4.31 -17.08
C PRO A 83 -12.39 3.23 -16.00
N LEU A 84 -12.71 3.62 -14.77
CA LEU A 84 -12.64 2.77 -13.58
C LEU A 84 -13.63 1.60 -13.69
N LYS A 85 -14.86 1.88 -14.12
CA LYS A 85 -15.91 0.86 -14.27
C LYS A 85 -15.48 -0.28 -15.19
N LYS A 86 -14.86 0.04 -16.34
CA LYS A 86 -14.37 -0.96 -17.30
C LYS A 86 -13.28 -1.85 -16.68
N GLN A 87 -12.43 -1.30 -15.82
CA GLN A 87 -11.39 -2.06 -15.13
C GLN A 87 -12.01 -3.02 -14.10
N LEU A 88 -12.94 -2.53 -13.27
CA LEU A 88 -13.63 -3.34 -12.27
C LEU A 88 -14.47 -4.45 -12.92
N ASP A 89 -15.27 -4.14 -13.94
CA ASP A 89 -16.12 -5.12 -14.63
C ASP A 89 -15.27 -6.22 -15.30
N LYS A 90 -14.11 -5.85 -15.87
CA LYS A 90 -13.23 -6.79 -16.58
C LYS A 90 -12.35 -7.60 -15.64
N PHE A 91 -11.82 -7.00 -14.58
CA PHE A 91 -10.75 -7.58 -13.78
C PHE A 91 -11.05 -7.70 -12.28
N GLY A 92 -11.98 -6.93 -11.74
CA GLY A 92 -12.26 -6.88 -10.29
C GLY A 92 -13.17 -8.01 -9.81
N ASN A 93 -12.79 -8.67 -8.72
CA ASN A 93 -13.58 -9.72 -8.09
C ASN A 93 -14.89 -9.19 -7.49
N GLU A 94 -14.82 -7.98 -6.91
CA GLU A 94 -15.93 -7.29 -6.27
C GLU A 94 -15.79 -5.77 -6.50
N PRO A 95 -16.87 -4.97 -6.37
CA PRO A 95 -16.82 -3.51 -6.52
C PRO A 95 -16.25 -2.81 -5.26
N LEU A 96 -15.17 -3.36 -4.70
CA LEU A 96 -14.42 -2.82 -3.57
C LEU A 96 -13.01 -2.41 -4.01
N LEU A 97 -12.70 -1.14 -3.80
CA LEU A 97 -11.39 -0.56 -3.95
C LEU A 97 -10.73 -0.40 -2.58
N PHE A 98 -9.42 -0.30 -2.60
CA PHE A 98 -8.59 -0.06 -1.44
C PHE A 98 -7.67 1.11 -1.75
N PHE A 99 -7.65 2.09 -0.87
CA PHE A 99 -6.70 3.20 -0.91
C PHE A 99 -5.38 2.77 -0.29
N GLY A 100 -4.26 3.19 -0.87
CA GLY A 100 -2.93 2.87 -0.33
C GLY A 100 -1.81 3.72 -0.92
N VAL A 101 -0.65 3.65 -0.29
CA VAL A 101 0.58 4.27 -0.80
C VAL A 101 1.10 3.41 -1.95
N MET A 102 1.30 4.03 -3.11
CA MET A 102 1.84 3.37 -4.29
C MET A 102 3.34 3.64 -4.44
N PHE A 103 3.79 4.84 -4.06
CA PHE A 103 5.18 5.26 -4.19
C PHE A 103 5.69 5.73 -2.85
N PHE A 104 6.74 5.07 -2.35
CA PHE A 104 7.41 5.43 -1.10
C PHE A 104 8.59 6.35 -1.38
N VAL A 105 8.77 7.38 -0.55
CA VAL A 105 9.95 8.25 -0.61
C VAL A 105 11.12 7.63 0.16
N PRO A 106 12.38 7.88 -0.26
CA PRO A 106 13.56 7.43 0.48
C PRO A 106 13.73 8.11 1.84
N ASN A 107 13.07 9.25 2.05
CA ASN A 107 13.10 10.01 3.30
C ASN A 107 11.77 10.74 3.48
N VAL A 108 11.06 10.40 4.55
CA VAL A 108 9.76 10.95 4.95
C VAL A 108 9.78 12.45 5.15
N SER A 109 10.95 13.06 5.37
CA SER A 109 11.10 14.52 5.45
C SER A 109 10.78 15.22 4.13
N ARG A 110 10.66 14.48 3.01
CA ARG A 110 10.16 14.98 1.72
C ARG A 110 8.65 15.18 1.68
N LEU A 111 7.90 14.52 2.57
CA LEU A 111 6.44 14.68 2.64
C LEU A 111 6.13 15.97 3.37
N GLU A 112 5.52 16.93 2.67
CA GLU A 112 5.29 18.27 3.21
C GLU A 112 4.07 18.30 4.13
N GLN A 113 2.98 17.62 3.75
CA GLN A 113 1.73 17.68 4.50
C GLN A 113 1.67 16.64 5.62
N GLU A 114 1.12 17.06 6.76
CA GLU A 114 0.84 16.16 7.88
C GLU A 114 -0.16 15.07 7.53
N ALA A 115 -1.22 15.40 6.78
CA ALA A 115 -2.19 14.43 6.28
C ALA A 115 -1.53 13.33 5.42
N THR A 116 -0.56 13.69 4.57
CA THR A 116 0.22 12.73 3.78
C THR A 116 1.06 11.82 4.68
N ARG A 117 1.75 12.39 5.68
CA ARG A 117 2.52 11.61 6.66
C ARG A 117 1.64 10.66 7.46
N TYR A 118 0.46 11.09 7.88
CA TYR A 118 -0.50 10.24 8.57
C TYR A 118 -0.93 9.04 7.72
N GLN A 119 -1.28 9.25 6.44
CA GLN A 119 -1.61 8.13 5.54
C GLN A 119 -0.41 7.20 5.31
N TYR A 120 0.80 7.74 5.19
CA TYR A 120 2.02 6.93 5.14
C TYR A 120 2.19 6.08 6.40
N TYR A 121 2.03 6.68 7.59
CA TYR A 121 2.09 5.98 8.87
C TYR A 121 1.11 4.81 8.91
N LEU A 122 -0.15 5.01 8.53
CA LEU A 122 -1.15 3.94 8.51
C LEU A 122 -0.76 2.80 7.56
N GLN A 123 -0.25 3.12 6.37
CA GLN A 123 0.22 2.11 5.41
C GLN A 123 1.39 1.31 5.98
N VAL A 124 2.43 1.98 6.48
CA VAL A 124 3.63 1.27 6.95
C VAL A 124 3.35 0.48 8.23
N LYS A 125 2.47 0.98 9.11
CA LYS A 125 1.99 0.24 10.28
C LYS A 125 1.29 -1.04 9.86
N LYS A 126 0.39 -0.94 8.89
CA LYS A 126 -0.28 -2.11 8.32
C LYS A 126 0.72 -3.09 7.71
N ASP A 127 1.69 -2.61 6.93
CA ASP A 127 2.68 -3.48 6.29
C ASP A 127 3.57 -4.21 7.31
N VAL A 128 3.89 -3.59 8.45
CA VAL A 128 4.57 -4.25 9.57
C VAL A 128 3.66 -5.30 10.23
N LEU A 129 2.42 -4.93 10.59
CA LEU A 129 1.49 -5.83 11.28
C LEU A 129 1.05 -7.03 10.43
N ASP A 130 0.89 -6.85 9.13
CA ASP A 130 0.59 -7.93 8.17
C ASP A 130 1.82 -8.81 7.89
N GLY A 131 3.00 -8.46 8.44
CA GLY A 131 4.26 -9.18 8.24
C GLY A 131 4.88 -9.00 6.86
N ARG A 132 4.44 -8.00 6.07
CA ARG A 132 5.06 -7.66 4.78
C ARG A 132 6.45 -7.06 4.99
N LEU A 133 6.58 -6.17 5.96
CA LEU A 133 7.85 -5.60 6.39
C LEU A 133 8.35 -6.37 7.62
N HIS A 134 9.53 -6.98 7.47
CA HIS A 134 10.11 -7.79 8.52
C HIS A 134 10.87 -6.89 9.49
N CYS A 135 10.56 -6.99 10.78
CA CYS A 135 11.31 -6.38 11.86
C CYS A 135 11.77 -7.44 12.86
N ASN A 136 12.85 -7.16 13.59
CA ASN A 136 13.24 -7.98 14.73
C ASN A 136 12.45 -7.59 15.99
N MET A 137 12.65 -8.34 17.09
CA MET A 137 11.96 -8.13 18.36
C MET A 137 12.07 -6.68 18.87
N GLU A 138 13.29 -6.14 18.96
CA GLU A 138 13.54 -4.80 19.51
C GLU A 138 12.91 -3.71 18.64
N GLN A 139 13.00 -3.85 17.31
CA GLN A 139 12.36 -2.95 16.37
C GLN A 139 10.83 -3.00 16.49
N GLY A 140 10.25 -4.19 16.61
CA GLY A 140 8.80 -4.36 16.76
C GLY A 140 8.27 -3.72 18.04
N ILE A 141 8.97 -3.89 19.17
CA ILE A 141 8.62 -3.25 20.45
C ILE A 141 8.67 -1.72 20.34
N ARG A 142 9.73 -1.17 19.73
CA ARG A 142 9.85 0.27 19.51
C ARG A 142 8.75 0.83 18.60
N LEU A 143 8.47 0.13 17.50
CA LEU A 143 7.39 0.50 16.58
C LEU A 143 6.04 0.49 17.30
N ALA A 144 5.77 -0.56 18.08
CA ALA A 144 4.55 -0.67 18.88
C ALA A 144 4.41 0.49 19.89
N GLY A 145 5.47 0.84 20.62
CA GLY A 145 5.45 2.00 21.53
C GLY A 145 5.16 3.34 20.83
N LEU A 146 5.75 3.56 19.66
CA LEU A 146 5.47 4.73 18.83
C LEU A 146 4.03 4.74 18.29
N ALA A 147 3.51 3.57 17.88
CA ALA A 147 2.14 3.44 17.40
C ALA A 147 1.12 3.69 18.51
N VAL A 148 1.39 3.22 19.74
CA VAL A 148 0.53 3.49 20.89
C VAL A 148 0.51 4.99 21.20
N GLN A 149 1.67 5.66 21.22
CA GLN A 149 1.72 7.11 21.41
C GLN A 149 0.98 7.87 20.30
N ALA A 150 1.11 7.44 19.04
CA ALA A 150 0.45 8.06 17.91
C ALA A 150 -1.09 7.89 17.97
N ASP A 151 -1.56 6.67 18.27
CA ASP A 151 -2.99 6.34 18.20
C ASP A 151 -3.76 6.75 19.47
N PHE A 152 -3.12 6.71 20.64
CA PHE A 152 -3.77 6.86 21.95
C PHE A 152 -3.29 8.10 22.75
N GLY A 153 -2.20 8.75 22.36
CA GLY A 153 -1.62 9.88 23.08
C GLY A 153 -0.84 9.44 24.33
N ASP A 154 -0.68 10.35 25.31
CA ASP A 154 0.24 10.14 26.44
C ASP A 154 -0.15 8.99 27.38
N PHE A 155 0.87 8.28 27.86
CA PHE A 155 0.77 7.15 28.81
C PHE A 155 -0.07 7.46 30.06
N ASN A 156 0.05 8.68 30.60
CA ASN A 156 -0.61 9.09 31.84
C ASN A 156 -2.12 9.39 31.69
N HIS A 157 -2.66 9.37 30.47
CA HIS A 157 -4.09 9.52 30.23
C HIS A 157 -4.88 8.24 30.55
N PHE A 158 -4.20 7.12 30.79
CA PHE A 158 -4.81 5.82 31.03
C PHE A 158 -4.64 5.37 32.48
N PRO A 159 -5.71 4.86 33.13
CA PRO A 159 -5.62 4.36 34.50
C PRO A 159 -4.82 3.05 34.61
N SER A 160 -4.81 2.24 33.55
CA SER A 160 -3.99 1.04 33.41
C SER A 160 -3.60 0.84 31.95
N GLN A 161 -2.65 -0.08 31.72
CA GLN A 161 -2.17 -0.44 30.37
C GLN A 161 -2.86 -1.70 29.82
N ASP A 162 -3.96 -2.14 30.43
CA ASP A 162 -4.65 -3.37 30.03
C ASP A 162 -5.20 -3.29 28.59
N PHE A 163 -5.49 -2.08 28.09
CA PHE A 163 -5.95 -1.85 26.72
C PHE A 163 -4.94 -2.33 25.66
N LEU A 164 -3.65 -2.42 26.02
CA LEU A 164 -2.60 -2.91 25.11
C LEU A 164 -2.83 -4.38 24.72
N ARG A 165 -3.51 -5.17 25.56
CA ARG A 165 -3.85 -6.57 25.26
C ARG A 165 -4.92 -6.72 24.18
N GLU A 166 -5.76 -5.70 24.00
CA GLU A 166 -6.80 -5.68 22.96
C GLU A 166 -6.32 -5.02 21.66
N TYR A 167 -5.15 -4.39 21.70
CA TYR A 167 -4.56 -3.69 20.57
C TYR A 167 -3.56 -4.59 19.83
N VAL A 168 -3.58 -4.53 18.49
CA VAL A 168 -2.69 -5.35 17.66
C VAL A 168 -1.30 -4.70 17.63
N LEU A 169 -0.42 -5.14 18.52
CA LEU A 169 0.91 -4.57 18.70
C LEU A 169 1.98 -5.14 17.76
N PHE A 170 1.87 -6.42 17.41
CA PHE A 170 2.94 -7.17 16.76
C PHE A 170 2.50 -7.81 15.45
N PRO A 171 3.46 -8.12 14.55
CA PRO A 171 3.17 -8.80 13.30
C PRO A 171 2.44 -10.14 13.47
N VAL A 172 1.49 -10.43 12.58
CA VAL A 172 0.67 -11.65 12.60
C VAL A 172 1.48 -12.95 12.47
N ASN A 173 2.70 -12.87 11.94
CA ASN A 173 3.60 -14.01 11.75
C ASN A 173 4.53 -14.26 12.94
N TRP A 174 4.48 -13.46 14.00
CA TRP A 174 5.30 -13.66 15.19
C TRP A 174 4.74 -14.80 16.08
N PRO A 175 5.61 -15.48 16.85
CA PRO A 175 5.18 -16.59 17.70
C PRO A 175 4.23 -16.13 18.82
N ASN A 176 3.13 -16.87 18.99
CA ASN A 176 2.00 -16.54 19.88
C ASN A 176 2.07 -17.25 21.23
N GLY A 177 3.21 -17.20 21.93
CA GLY A 177 3.28 -17.69 23.32
C GLY A 177 2.77 -16.62 24.27
N ASP A 178 1.70 -16.90 25.04
CA ASP A 178 1.06 -15.92 25.93
C ASP A 178 2.04 -15.23 26.89
N GLU A 179 2.98 -15.98 27.48
CA GLU A 179 3.99 -15.42 28.40
C GLU A 179 4.95 -14.45 27.71
N VAL A 180 5.39 -14.80 26.49
CA VAL A 180 6.33 -13.97 25.71
C VAL A 180 5.64 -12.71 25.22
N LEU A 181 4.37 -12.83 24.81
CA LEU A 181 3.56 -11.70 24.38
C LEU A 181 3.31 -10.72 25.53
N GLU A 182 3.06 -11.21 26.73
CA GLU A 182 2.89 -10.37 27.92
C GLU A 182 4.21 -9.64 28.26
N GLU A 183 5.36 -10.32 28.21
CA GLU A 183 6.67 -9.68 28.41
C GLU A 183 6.93 -8.56 27.39
N TRP A 184 6.63 -8.80 26.12
CA TRP A 184 6.79 -7.78 25.09
C TRP A 184 5.80 -6.63 25.25
N THR A 185 4.57 -6.91 25.65
CA THR A 185 3.55 -5.90 25.93
C THR A 185 3.98 -4.98 27.07
N GLN A 186 4.60 -5.55 28.12
CA GLN A 186 5.18 -4.77 29.21
C GLN A 186 6.31 -3.85 28.71
N LYS A 187 7.18 -4.34 27.83
CA LYS A 187 8.22 -3.51 27.20
C LYS A 187 7.64 -2.42 26.30
N VAL A 188 6.53 -2.67 25.62
CA VAL A 188 5.80 -1.64 24.86
C VAL A 188 5.25 -0.56 25.78
N ALA A 189 4.71 -0.92 26.95
CA ALA A 189 4.25 0.05 27.94
C ALA A 189 5.40 0.95 28.45
N GLU A 190 6.61 0.39 28.61
CA GLU A 190 7.81 1.15 28.97
C GLU A 190 8.25 2.12 27.86
N GLU A 191 8.27 1.67 26.60
CA GLU A 191 8.52 2.53 25.44
C GLU A 191 7.49 3.67 25.34
N HIS A 192 6.19 3.35 25.47
CA HIS A 192 5.10 4.33 25.45
C HIS A 192 5.27 5.38 26.56
N LYS A 193 5.62 4.95 27.78
CA LYS A 193 5.92 5.86 28.89
C LYS A 193 7.10 6.79 28.58
N SER A 194 8.13 6.29 27.90
CA SER A 194 9.28 7.10 27.48
C SER A 194 8.93 8.19 26.46
N HIS A 195 7.81 8.05 25.76
CA HIS A 195 7.32 8.98 24.75
C HIS A 195 6.31 10.01 25.30
N CYS A 196 6.02 10.01 26.60
CA CYS A 196 5.09 10.95 27.22
C CYS A 196 5.46 12.41 26.89
N GLY A 197 4.48 13.20 26.46
CA GLY A 197 4.64 14.59 26.01
C GLY A 197 5.02 14.71 24.54
N MET A 198 5.20 13.60 23.81
CA MET A 198 5.43 13.59 22.38
C MET A 198 4.13 13.82 21.63
N GLN A 199 4.12 14.81 20.73
CA GLN A 199 2.97 15.06 19.86
C GLN A 199 2.70 13.89 18.91
N THR A 200 1.43 13.61 18.62
CA THR A 200 0.97 12.55 17.70
C THR A 200 1.70 12.60 16.35
N ALA A 201 1.70 13.76 15.67
CA ALA A 201 2.39 13.92 14.39
C ALA A 201 3.91 13.63 14.45
N LYS A 202 4.52 13.83 15.63
CA LYS A 202 5.93 13.49 15.86
C LYS A 202 6.13 11.98 16.04
N ALA A 203 5.23 11.32 16.76
CA ALA A 203 5.25 9.87 16.93
C ALA A 203 5.06 9.15 15.58
N GLU A 204 4.10 9.59 14.77
CA GLU A 204 3.88 9.11 13.39
C GLU A 204 5.15 9.25 12.53
N LEU A 205 5.77 10.43 12.55
CA LEU A 205 7.00 10.69 11.81
C LEU A 205 8.14 9.76 12.27
N LEU A 206 8.31 9.56 13.57
CA LEU A 206 9.34 8.68 14.12
C LEU A 206 9.06 7.21 13.80
N TYR A 207 7.79 6.79 13.79
CA TYR A 207 7.39 5.46 13.36
C TYR A 207 7.85 5.21 11.92
N ILE A 208 7.51 6.13 10.99
CA ILE A 208 7.92 6.01 9.59
C ILE A 208 9.45 5.95 9.47
N LYS A 209 10.19 6.80 10.20
CA LYS A 209 11.66 6.79 10.22
C LYS A 209 12.27 5.49 10.72
N GLU A 210 11.61 4.79 11.63
CA GLU A 210 12.07 3.49 12.10
C GLU A 210 11.78 2.42 11.03
N VAL A 211 10.61 2.49 10.38
CA VAL A 211 10.26 1.58 9.28
C VAL A 211 11.15 1.76 8.04
N GLU A 212 11.59 2.99 7.73
CA GLU A 212 12.54 3.28 6.64
C GLU A 212 13.85 2.48 6.72
N LYS A 213 14.22 2.01 7.92
CA LYS A 213 15.43 1.22 8.18
C LYS A 213 15.23 -0.28 7.94
N LEU A 214 13.99 -0.75 7.79
CA LEU A 214 13.67 -2.16 7.61
C LEU A 214 13.99 -2.62 6.18
N ASP A 215 14.48 -3.86 6.03
CA ASP A 215 14.59 -4.45 4.70
C ASP A 215 13.21 -4.66 4.09
N GLY A 216 13.09 -4.35 2.81
CA GLY A 216 11.81 -4.37 2.09
C GLY A 216 11.07 -3.04 2.08
N PHE A 217 11.49 -2.01 2.84
CA PHE A 217 10.82 -0.72 2.81
C PHE A 217 10.81 -0.11 1.39
N GLY A 218 9.61 0.23 0.90
CA GLY A 218 9.41 0.75 -0.46
C GLY A 218 9.81 -0.22 -1.57
N GLN A 219 9.94 -1.52 -1.27
CA GLN A 219 10.27 -2.56 -2.23
C GLN A 219 9.02 -3.36 -2.60
N GLU A 220 8.82 -3.58 -3.88
CA GLU A 220 7.81 -4.51 -4.41
C GLU A 220 8.51 -5.58 -5.23
N SER A 221 8.13 -6.85 -5.05
CA SER A 221 8.82 -7.98 -5.67
C SER A 221 7.87 -8.99 -6.29
N PHE A 222 8.31 -9.60 -7.38
CA PHE A 222 7.52 -10.49 -8.21
C PHE A 222 8.32 -11.76 -8.53
N PRO A 223 7.71 -12.94 -8.45
CA PRO A 223 8.39 -14.19 -8.79
C PRO A 223 8.69 -14.25 -10.28
N ALA A 224 9.93 -14.59 -10.60
CA ALA A 224 10.44 -14.69 -11.96
C ALA A 224 11.47 -15.83 -12.08
N LYS A 225 11.90 -16.09 -13.31
CA LYS A 225 13.00 -16.98 -13.66
C LYS A 225 14.05 -16.23 -14.43
N ASP A 226 15.31 -16.49 -14.12
CA ASP A 226 16.43 -16.01 -14.93
C ASP A 226 16.55 -16.80 -16.25
N ASN A 227 17.54 -16.45 -17.07
CA ASN A 227 17.83 -17.16 -18.32
C ASN A 227 18.27 -18.62 -18.12
N TYR A 228 18.70 -18.97 -16.90
CA TYR A 228 19.11 -20.32 -16.52
C TYR A 228 17.97 -21.10 -15.85
N THR A 229 16.74 -20.56 -15.87
CA THR A 229 15.51 -21.13 -15.28
C THR A 229 15.48 -21.23 -13.76
N ASN A 230 16.42 -20.58 -13.06
CA ASN A 230 16.43 -20.51 -11.60
C ASN A 230 15.30 -19.62 -11.09
N ASP A 231 14.63 -20.05 -10.02
CA ASP A 231 13.60 -19.24 -9.37
C ASP A 231 14.23 -18.06 -8.63
N ILE A 232 13.81 -16.85 -9.02
CA ILE A 232 14.27 -15.58 -8.48
C ILE A 232 13.07 -14.66 -8.22
N PHE A 233 13.33 -13.54 -7.54
CA PHE A 233 12.40 -12.42 -7.43
C PHE A 233 13.01 -11.21 -8.11
N ILE A 234 12.28 -10.62 -9.07
CA ILE A 234 12.58 -9.28 -9.55
C ILE A 234 11.79 -8.29 -8.72
N GLY A 235 12.43 -7.25 -8.23
CA GLY A 235 11.75 -6.19 -7.51
C GLY A 235 12.17 -4.80 -7.96
N VAL A 236 11.34 -3.85 -7.56
CA VAL A 236 11.53 -2.42 -7.81
C VAL A 236 11.48 -1.66 -6.49
N SER A 237 12.28 -0.61 -6.39
CA SER A 237 12.27 0.33 -5.26
C SER A 237 12.58 1.75 -5.74
N PHE A 238 12.55 2.71 -4.82
CA PHE A 238 12.99 4.08 -5.11
C PHE A 238 14.50 4.18 -5.50
N ILE A 239 15.29 3.12 -5.29
CA ILE A 239 16.72 3.09 -5.68
C ILE A 239 16.90 2.56 -7.11
N GLY A 240 16.10 1.57 -7.52
CA GLY A 240 16.28 0.88 -8.79
C GLY A 240 15.55 -0.45 -8.90
N VAL A 241 15.95 -1.24 -9.90
CA VAL A 241 15.51 -2.62 -10.09
C VAL A 241 16.51 -3.56 -9.41
N PHE A 242 16.02 -4.49 -8.59
CA PHE A 242 16.84 -5.47 -7.89
C PHE A 242 16.38 -6.90 -8.16
N VAL A 243 17.29 -7.85 -7.95
CA VAL A 243 17.01 -9.29 -8.07
C VAL A 243 17.37 -9.97 -6.75
N LYS A 244 16.45 -10.75 -6.19
CA LYS A 244 16.67 -11.56 -4.97
C LYS A 244 16.56 -13.05 -5.30
N HIS A 245 17.36 -13.88 -4.63
CA HIS A 245 17.12 -15.32 -4.59
C HIS A 245 15.90 -15.64 -3.73
N ARG A 246 15.38 -16.88 -3.82
CA ARG A 246 14.28 -17.37 -2.98
C ARG A 246 14.57 -17.30 -1.47
N ASN A 247 15.83 -17.28 -1.06
CA ASN A 247 16.25 -17.10 0.33
C ASN A 247 16.31 -15.62 0.78
N GLY A 248 15.84 -14.68 -0.03
CA GLY A 248 15.78 -13.25 0.28
C GLY A 248 17.08 -12.48 0.04
N ARG A 249 18.20 -13.15 -0.28
CA ARG A 249 19.47 -12.46 -0.54
C ARG A 249 19.43 -11.74 -1.89
N SER A 250 19.71 -10.43 -1.86
CA SER A 250 19.90 -9.62 -3.06
C SER A 250 21.14 -10.07 -3.83
N ILE A 251 20.94 -10.37 -5.12
CA ILE A 251 21.97 -10.81 -6.06
C ILE A 251 22.52 -9.60 -6.81
N MET A 252 21.63 -8.72 -7.28
CA MET A 252 21.95 -7.59 -8.13
C MET A 252 21.04 -6.41 -7.84
N LEU A 253 21.58 -5.21 -7.99
CA LEU A 253 20.86 -3.94 -7.93
C LEU A 253 21.34 -3.06 -9.09
N HIS A 254 20.42 -2.68 -9.96
CA HIS A 254 20.63 -1.73 -11.04
C HIS A 254 19.93 -0.42 -10.66
N LYS A 255 20.71 0.65 -10.47
CA LYS A 255 20.16 1.96 -10.12
C LYS A 255 19.40 2.54 -11.30
N TRP A 256 18.39 3.37 -11.04
CA TRP A 256 17.60 4.00 -12.11
C TRP A 256 18.46 4.72 -13.16
N LYS A 257 19.51 5.41 -12.73
CA LYS A 257 20.48 6.11 -13.62
C LYS A 257 21.25 5.21 -14.60
N ASP A 258 21.31 3.91 -14.32
CA ASP A 258 22.05 2.95 -15.14
C ASP A 258 21.11 2.15 -16.06
N ILE A 259 19.79 2.39 -15.97
CA ILE A 259 18.74 1.68 -16.72
C ILE A 259 18.25 2.56 -17.88
N GLY A 260 18.30 2.00 -19.09
CA GLY A 260 17.81 2.64 -20.32
C GLY A 260 16.32 2.42 -20.50
N THR A 261 15.96 1.33 -21.19
CA THR A 261 14.55 0.96 -21.37
C THR A 261 14.14 -0.26 -20.55
N ILE A 262 12.92 -0.20 -19.99
CA ILE A 262 12.22 -1.35 -19.42
C ILE A 262 11.09 -1.74 -20.36
N ALA A 263 11.27 -2.85 -21.07
CA ALA A 263 10.27 -3.38 -21.99
C ALA A 263 9.65 -4.67 -21.45
N HIS A 264 8.50 -5.03 -22.00
CA HIS A 264 7.92 -6.35 -21.78
C HIS A 264 7.65 -6.99 -23.14
N ASN A 265 7.88 -8.29 -23.21
CA ASN A 265 7.41 -9.14 -24.30
C ASN A 265 6.41 -10.16 -23.74
N LYS A 266 5.92 -11.08 -24.57
CA LYS A 266 4.86 -12.02 -24.20
C LYS A 266 5.15 -12.84 -22.92
N SER A 267 6.41 -13.12 -22.58
CA SER A 267 6.80 -13.95 -21.42
C SER A 267 7.82 -13.33 -20.47
N ALA A 268 8.49 -12.24 -20.86
CA ALA A 268 9.60 -11.68 -20.11
C ALA A 268 9.53 -10.15 -19.97
N ILE A 269 10.09 -9.66 -18.88
CA ILE A 269 10.46 -8.25 -18.69
C ILE A 269 11.93 -8.13 -19.06
N THR A 270 12.28 -7.18 -19.91
CA THR A 270 13.67 -6.91 -20.30
C THR A 270 14.09 -5.56 -19.75
N VAL A 271 15.25 -5.53 -19.10
CA VAL A 271 15.86 -4.34 -18.53
C VAL A 271 17.18 -4.10 -19.24
N GLU A 272 17.24 -3.01 -20.00
CA GLU A 272 18.45 -2.55 -20.68
C GLU A 272 19.33 -1.77 -19.70
N ILE A 273 20.59 -2.18 -19.58
CA ILE A 273 21.58 -1.57 -18.69
C ILE A 273 22.57 -0.75 -19.53
N MET A 274 22.38 0.57 -19.53
CA MET A 274 23.15 1.50 -20.36
C MET A 274 24.65 1.45 -20.08
N SER A 275 25.03 1.25 -18.81
CA SER A 275 26.45 1.24 -18.40
C SER A 275 27.25 0.06 -18.95
N ARG A 276 26.58 -1.01 -19.41
CA ARG A 276 27.22 -2.26 -19.85
C ARG A 276 26.84 -2.68 -21.26
N ASP A 277 25.97 -1.93 -21.93
CA ASP A 277 25.36 -2.30 -23.21
C ASP A 277 24.81 -3.74 -23.17
N ASP A 278 24.11 -4.06 -22.07
CA ASP A 278 23.61 -5.40 -21.76
C ASP A 278 22.10 -5.36 -21.52
N THR A 279 21.41 -6.44 -21.86
CA THR A 279 19.96 -6.56 -21.67
C THR A 279 19.64 -7.81 -20.86
N ILE A 280 19.09 -7.61 -19.68
CA ILE A 280 18.72 -8.71 -18.78
C ILE A 280 17.24 -9.05 -19.00
N ALA A 281 16.94 -10.32 -19.24
CA ALA A 281 15.59 -10.82 -19.41
C ALA A 281 15.12 -11.64 -18.19
N PHE A 282 13.93 -11.32 -17.70
CA PHE A 282 13.29 -11.98 -16.55
C PHE A 282 11.97 -12.62 -16.97
N HIS A 283 11.87 -13.94 -16.85
CA HIS A 283 10.71 -14.72 -17.25
C HIS A 283 9.71 -14.83 -16.10
N MET A 284 8.53 -14.23 -16.23
CA MET A 284 7.55 -14.20 -15.12
C MET A 284 6.90 -15.58 -14.92
N VAL A 285 6.88 -16.10 -13.69
CA VAL A 285 6.36 -17.45 -13.38
C VAL A 285 4.84 -17.42 -13.15
N GLY A 286 4.08 -18.24 -13.88
CA GLY A 286 2.68 -18.54 -13.56
C GLY A 286 1.65 -17.43 -13.83
N VAL A 287 2.08 -16.28 -14.34
CA VAL A 287 1.20 -15.11 -14.48
C VAL A 287 0.49 -15.13 -15.84
N VAL A 288 -0.84 -15.02 -15.91
CA VAL A 288 -1.58 -14.82 -17.18
C VAL A 288 -1.20 -13.45 -17.79
N SER A 289 -1.33 -13.26 -19.11
CA SER A 289 -1.00 -12.01 -19.82
C SER A 289 -1.42 -10.70 -19.11
N ALA A 290 -2.56 -10.70 -18.41
CA ALA A 290 -3.11 -9.56 -17.68
C ALA A 290 -2.23 -9.06 -16.53
N ALA A 291 -1.56 -9.96 -15.81
CA ALA A 291 -0.76 -9.60 -14.66
C ALA A 291 0.71 -9.32 -15.02
N ARG A 292 1.18 -9.82 -16.17
CA ARG A 292 2.42 -9.38 -16.82
C ARG A 292 2.33 -7.91 -17.27
N SER A 293 1.17 -7.52 -17.83
CA SER A 293 0.88 -6.13 -18.16
C SER A 293 0.84 -5.24 -16.91
N HIS A 294 0.39 -5.77 -15.77
CA HIS A 294 0.37 -5.05 -14.50
C HIS A 294 1.78 -4.86 -13.95
N THR A 295 2.62 -5.91 -13.86
CA THR A 295 4.01 -5.77 -13.43
C THR A 295 4.81 -4.85 -14.35
N SER A 296 4.64 -4.94 -15.67
CA SER A 296 5.33 -4.02 -16.59
C SER A 296 4.82 -2.58 -16.46
N ALA A 297 3.50 -2.37 -16.35
CA ALA A 297 2.95 -1.04 -16.12
C ALA A 297 3.43 -0.48 -14.77
N PHE A 298 3.55 -1.33 -13.75
CA PHE A 298 4.05 -0.98 -12.43
C PHE A 298 5.52 -0.59 -12.48
N CYS A 299 6.40 -1.40 -13.10
CA CYS A 299 7.81 -1.07 -13.28
C CYS A 299 8.01 0.21 -14.11
N ARG A 300 7.22 0.43 -15.16
CA ARG A 300 7.26 1.67 -15.95
C ARG A 300 6.80 2.88 -15.14
N ARG A 301 5.78 2.70 -14.30
CA ARG A 301 5.31 3.77 -13.42
C ARG A 301 6.36 4.14 -12.38
N PHE A 302 7.04 3.14 -11.80
CA PHE A 302 8.21 3.36 -10.92
C PHE A 302 9.34 4.07 -11.66
N TYR A 303 9.68 3.65 -12.88
CA TYR A 303 10.69 4.33 -13.70
C TYR A 303 10.31 5.79 -13.95
N CYS A 304 9.11 6.09 -14.45
CA CYS A 304 8.68 7.47 -14.69
C CYS A 304 8.67 8.33 -13.40
N VAL A 305 8.29 7.74 -12.28
CA VAL A 305 8.15 8.45 -11.00
C VAL A 305 9.51 8.74 -10.35
N TYR A 306 10.43 7.78 -10.33
CA TYR A 306 11.73 7.90 -9.65
C TYR A 306 12.89 8.30 -10.56
N PHE A 307 12.77 8.20 -11.88
CA PHE A 307 13.82 8.59 -12.83
C PHE A 307 13.54 9.93 -13.51
N CYS A 308 12.27 10.31 -13.74
CA CYS A 308 11.94 11.62 -14.32
C CYS A 308 11.73 12.72 -13.25
N ASP A 309 12.17 12.49 -12.01
CA ASP A 309 12.06 13.43 -10.87
C ASP A 309 10.64 14.02 -10.70
N VAL A 310 9.61 13.16 -10.79
CA VAL A 310 8.21 13.57 -10.56
C VAL A 310 7.86 13.53 -9.05
N LEU A 311 8.79 13.09 -8.19
CA LEU A 311 8.68 13.07 -6.72
C LEU A 311 9.78 13.86 -6.02
#